data_AF-A0A3S4XYL2-F1
#
_entry.id   AF-A0A3S4XYL2-F1
#
_cell.length_a   1.000
_cell.length_b   1.000
_cell.length_c   1.000
_cell.angle_alpha   90.00
_cell.angle_beta   90.00
_cell.angle_gamma   90.00
#
_symmetry.space_group_name_H-M   'P 1'
#
loop_
_entity.id
_entity.type
_entity.pdbx_description
1 polymer ?
#
loop_
_entity_poly.entity_id
_entity_poly.type
_entity_poly.pdbx_seq_one_letter_code
_entity_poly.pdbx_strand_id
1 'polypeptide(L)'
;MDYTNTPEGFRSGFMCFVGRPNTGKSTLTNALVGQKIAITANQPETTRHPIRGIVHRDDAQIIVVDTPGLHRPRTLLGERLNEVVKDTYADMDLIAITIPADEKIGPGDRWILDNVRKVAPKTPLMGIITKIDKVSRDQVALQLMALHKLLGEDSEVVPVSAVTGEQRDILLDVITSLLPEGPKFYPDDHVTDDDTNTRIAELVREAALSGLKDELPHSVAVEVDEIIPNPDRPGTLNVHVIIYVERPGQKTILMGKNGRRFKGIIHAARPQICKLLDSNVYLDLRIKVLKNWQSDPKQLGRLGF
;
A
#
# COMPACT_ATOMS: atom_id res chain seq x y z
N MET A 1 26.63 -11.64 5.53
CA MET A 1 26.44 -11.48 6.98
C MET A 1 25.19 -12.26 7.34
N ASP A 2 25.25 -13.07 8.40
CA ASP A 2 24.10 -13.84 8.86
C ASP A 2 23.14 -12.86 9.54
N TYR A 3 22.01 -12.55 8.90
CA TYR A 3 21.03 -11.61 9.43
C TYR A 3 20.31 -12.16 10.67
N THR A 4 20.57 -13.42 11.04
CA THR A 4 20.08 -14.00 12.29
C THR A 4 20.76 -13.43 13.54
N ASN A 5 21.88 -12.71 13.40
CA ASN A 5 22.55 -12.06 14.52
C ASN A 5 21.75 -10.83 14.99
N THR A 6 20.81 -11.08 15.90
CA THR A 6 19.91 -10.09 16.48
C THR A 6 20.52 -9.50 17.76
N PRO A 7 20.63 -8.16 17.91
CA PRO A 7 21.10 -7.53 19.14
C PRO A 7 20.24 -7.90 20.37
N GLU A 8 20.83 -7.86 21.56
CA GLU A 8 20.07 -7.99 22.80
C GLU A 8 19.10 -6.82 22.97
N GLY A 9 17.85 -7.10 23.37
CA GLY A 9 16.79 -6.10 23.47
C GLY A 9 16.24 -5.59 22.13
N PHE A 10 16.62 -6.20 21.00
CA PHE A 10 16.11 -5.84 19.68
C PHE A 10 14.60 -6.08 19.59
N ARG A 11 13.90 -5.13 18.99
CA ARG A 11 12.45 -5.19 18.84
C ARG A 11 12.03 -5.46 17.42
N SER A 12 11.02 -6.29 17.25
CA SER A 12 10.56 -6.64 15.91
C SER A 12 9.10 -7.02 15.92
N GLY A 13 8.37 -6.63 14.90
CA GLY A 13 7.00 -7.06 14.78
C GLY A 13 6.27 -6.53 13.55
N PHE A 14 5.09 -7.08 13.34
CA PHE A 14 4.20 -6.77 12.24
C PHE A 14 3.21 -5.70 12.69
N MET A 15 3.09 -4.65 11.90
CA MET A 15 2.10 -3.61 12.12
C MET A 15 1.34 -3.27 10.86
N CYS A 16 0.13 -2.72 10.97
CA CYS A 16 -0.59 -2.20 9.82
C CYS A 16 -1.12 -0.79 10.07
N PHE A 17 -1.21 -0.02 8.98
CA PHE A 17 -1.93 1.25 8.99
C PHE A 17 -3.38 1.02 8.58
N VAL A 18 -4.30 1.50 9.39
CA VAL A 18 -5.73 1.33 9.15
C VAL A 18 -6.40 2.70 9.13
N GLY A 19 -7.33 2.91 8.22
CA GLY A 19 -8.03 4.19 8.09
C GLY A 19 -8.75 4.29 6.76
N ARG A 20 -9.57 5.33 6.61
CA ARG A 20 -10.35 5.56 5.39
C ARG A 20 -9.46 5.60 4.14
N PRO A 21 -10.02 5.43 2.93
CA PRO A 21 -9.29 5.75 1.71
C PRO A 21 -8.67 7.16 1.77
N ASN A 22 -7.50 7.35 1.17
CA ASN A 22 -6.82 8.65 1.06
C ASN A 22 -6.34 9.29 2.37
N THR A 23 -6.25 8.54 3.48
CA THR A 23 -5.64 9.02 4.74
C THR A 23 -4.11 9.11 4.67
N GLY A 24 -3.47 8.67 3.59
CA GLY A 24 -2.01 8.76 3.40
C GLY A 24 -1.20 7.54 3.89
N LYS A 25 -1.85 6.38 4.10
CA LYS A 25 -1.21 5.13 4.54
C LYS A 25 -0.03 4.72 3.67
N SER A 26 -0.25 4.46 2.38
CA SER A 26 0.81 4.02 1.46
C SER A 26 1.90 5.09 1.28
N THR A 27 1.55 6.38 1.35
CA THR A 27 2.54 7.48 1.36
C THR A 27 3.41 7.42 2.61
N LEU A 28 2.82 7.17 3.78
CA LEU A 28 3.54 7.00 5.03
C LEU A 28 4.42 5.74 5.01
N THR A 29 3.90 4.61 4.55
CA THR A 29 4.67 3.37 4.37
C THR A 29 5.91 3.61 3.52
N ASN A 30 5.76 4.23 2.36
CA ASN A 30 6.88 4.57 1.48
C ASN A 30 7.89 5.52 2.15
N ALA A 31 7.41 6.49 2.94
CA ALA A 31 8.26 7.45 3.63
C ALA A 31 9.05 6.83 4.80
N LEU A 32 8.48 5.83 5.48
CA LEU A 32 9.14 5.08 6.55
C LEU A 32 10.15 4.09 6.01
N VAL A 33 9.83 3.38 4.92
CA VAL A 33 10.74 2.46 4.23
C VAL A 33 11.85 3.22 3.48
N GLY A 34 11.60 4.48 3.11
CA GLY A 34 12.54 5.30 2.33
C GLY A 34 12.57 4.96 0.84
N GLN A 35 11.72 4.04 0.39
CA GLN A 35 11.56 3.66 -1.01
C GLN A 35 10.08 3.52 -1.36
N LYS A 36 9.76 3.65 -2.65
CA LYS A 36 8.41 3.43 -3.16
C LYS A 36 8.16 1.93 -3.32
N ILE A 37 7.41 1.36 -2.40
CA ILE A 37 7.01 -0.05 -2.38
C ILE A 37 5.49 -0.22 -2.56
N ALA A 38 4.68 0.71 -2.04
CA ALA A 38 3.23 0.70 -2.16
C ALA A 38 2.77 1.79 -3.15
N ILE A 39 1.73 1.50 -3.92
CA ILE A 39 1.17 2.47 -4.88
C ILE A 39 0.41 3.59 -4.16
N THR A 40 0.48 4.80 -4.70
CA THR A 40 -0.12 6.02 -4.11
C THR A 40 -1.14 6.61 -5.06
N ALA A 41 -2.21 5.86 -5.36
CA ALA A 41 -3.31 6.37 -6.18
C ALA A 41 -4.37 7.04 -5.28
N ASN A 42 -5.01 8.11 -5.78
CA ASN A 42 -6.07 8.84 -5.05
C ASN A 42 -7.42 8.08 -5.04
N GLN A 43 -7.46 6.91 -5.68
CA GLN A 43 -8.65 6.08 -5.78
C GLN A 43 -8.81 5.22 -4.51
N PRO A 44 -10.04 4.97 -4.04
CA PRO A 44 -10.28 3.96 -3.02
C PRO A 44 -9.81 2.56 -3.48
N GLU A 45 -9.48 1.70 -2.51
CA GLU A 45 -9.15 0.28 -2.75
C GLU A 45 -7.95 0.07 -3.70
N THR A 46 -6.93 0.91 -3.55
CA THR A 46 -5.71 0.78 -4.34
C THR A 46 -4.94 -0.48 -3.99
N THR A 47 -4.72 -0.78 -2.71
CA THR A 47 -3.99 -1.99 -2.29
C THR A 47 -4.88 -3.22 -2.42
N ARG A 48 -4.43 -4.25 -3.17
CA ARG A 48 -5.17 -5.51 -3.41
C ARG A 48 -4.43 -6.76 -2.95
N HIS A 49 -3.15 -6.61 -2.63
CA HIS A 49 -2.31 -7.62 -2.02
C HIS A 49 -1.69 -6.98 -0.79
N PRO A 50 -1.53 -7.71 0.34
CA PRO A 50 -0.75 -7.21 1.46
C PRO A 50 0.68 -6.94 1.00
N ILE A 51 1.11 -5.68 1.05
CA ILE A 51 2.50 -5.32 0.76
C ILE A 51 3.20 -5.21 2.09
N ARG A 52 4.32 -5.92 2.29
CA ARG A 52 5.15 -5.72 3.47
C ARG A 52 6.24 -4.71 3.16
N GLY A 53 6.26 -3.63 3.93
CA GLY A 53 7.32 -2.66 3.98
C GLY A 53 8.21 -2.90 5.18
N ILE A 54 9.49 -3.11 4.93
CA ILE A 54 10.45 -3.47 5.96
C ILE A 54 11.25 -2.22 6.29
N VAL A 55 11.12 -1.75 7.54
CA VAL A 55 11.90 -0.62 8.07
C VAL A 55 12.96 -1.19 9.00
N HIS A 56 14.21 -1.02 8.61
CA HIS A 56 15.38 -1.44 9.41
C HIS A 56 15.86 -0.29 10.29
N ARG A 57 16.11 -0.60 11.55
CA ARG A 57 16.79 0.25 12.52
C ARG A 57 17.86 -0.56 13.24
N ASP A 58 18.79 0.12 13.90
CA ASP A 58 19.84 -0.53 14.69
C ASP A 58 19.25 -1.30 15.89
N ASP A 59 18.13 -0.81 16.43
CA ASP A 59 17.43 -1.31 17.62
C ASP A 59 16.15 -2.10 17.29
N ALA A 60 15.67 -2.06 16.04
CA ALA A 60 14.42 -2.70 15.68
C ALA A 60 14.24 -3.05 14.19
N GLN A 61 13.31 -3.96 13.90
CA GLN A 61 12.77 -4.21 12.56
C GLN A 61 11.25 -4.12 12.55
N ILE A 62 10.73 -3.12 11.85
CA ILE A 62 9.28 -2.87 11.78
C ILE A 62 8.78 -3.36 10.42
N ILE A 63 7.82 -4.28 10.43
CA ILE A 63 7.21 -4.82 9.22
C ILE A 63 5.83 -4.20 9.06
N VAL A 64 5.75 -3.16 8.23
CA VAL A 64 4.49 -2.48 7.90
C VAL A 64 3.75 -3.28 6.83
N VAL A 65 2.64 -3.91 7.20
CA VAL A 65 1.74 -4.60 6.28
C VAL A 65 0.68 -3.61 5.78
N ASP A 66 0.82 -3.14 4.56
CA ASP A 66 -0.21 -2.33 3.88
C ASP A 66 -1.30 -3.27 3.36
N THR A 67 -2.46 -3.26 4.00
CA THR A 67 -3.60 -4.09 3.60
C THR A 67 -4.60 -3.30 2.76
N PRO A 68 -5.41 -3.99 1.93
CA PRO A 68 -6.62 -3.38 1.37
C PRO A 68 -7.48 -2.68 2.45
N GLY A 69 -8.21 -1.64 2.08
CA GLY A 69 -9.15 -0.99 3.01
C GLY A 69 -10.37 -1.86 3.28
N LEU A 70 -10.77 -2.01 4.56
CA LEU A 70 -12.05 -2.62 4.92
C LEU A 70 -13.22 -1.84 4.28
N HIS A 71 -14.05 -2.53 3.52
CA HIS A 71 -15.25 -1.96 2.90
C HIS A 71 -16.36 -3.01 2.84
N ARG A 72 -17.61 -2.57 2.62
CA ARG A 72 -18.72 -3.50 2.42
C ARG A 72 -18.58 -4.15 1.03
N PRO A 73 -18.34 -5.46 0.93
CA PRO A 73 -18.01 -6.07 -0.35
C PRO A 73 -19.24 -6.14 -1.25
N ARG A 74 -19.01 -6.05 -2.56
CA ARG A 74 -20.04 -6.17 -3.62
C ARG A 74 -19.68 -7.19 -4.70
N THR A 75 -18.48 -7.77 -4.63
CA THR A 75 -17.89 -8.73 -5.56
C THR A 75 -17.11 -9.78 -4.78
N LEU A 76 -16.83 -10.93 -5.41
CA LEU A 76 -16.01 -11.99 -4.80
C LEU A 76 -14.59 -11.52 -4.51
N LEU A 77 -14.01 -10.68 -5.38
CA LEU A 77 -12.74 -9.99 -5.08
C LEU A 77 -12.84 -9.20 -3.76
N GLY A 78 -13.87 -8.37 -3.58
CA GLY A 78 -14.04 -7.59 -2.35
C GLY A 78 -14.21 -8.46 -1.10
N GLU A 79 -14.87 -9.61 -1.23
CA GLU A 79 -14.98 -10.61 -0.14
C GLU A 79 -13.60 -11.16 0.24
N ARG A 80 -12.81 -11.63 -0.73
CA ARG A 80 -11.44 -12.13 -0.50
C ARG A 80 -10.51 -11.08 0.07
N LEU A 81 -10.59 -9.84 -0.43
CA LEU A 81 -9.80 -8.73 0.12
C LEU A 81 -10.14 -8.49 1.59
N ASN A 82 -11.42 -8.58 1.97
CA ASN A 82 -11.83 -8.44 3.36
C ASN A 82 -11.38 -9.63 4.24
N GLU A 83 -11.33 -10.85 3.71
CA GLU A 83 -10.78 -12.02 4.42
C GLU A 83 -9.29 -11.82 4.70
N VAL A 84 -8.51 -11.45 3.68
CA VAL A 84 -7.08 -11.13 3.81
C VAL A 84 -6.84 -10.04 4.86
N VAL A 85 -7.68 -9.00 4.89
CA VAL A 85 -7.58 -7.93 5.88
C VAL A 85 -7.85 -8.43 7.29
N LYS A 86 -8.86 -9.30 7.48
CA LYS A 86 -9.18 -9.86 8.79
C LYS A 86 -8.05 -10.74 9.32
N ASP A 87 -7.53 -11.62 8.47
CA ASP A 87 -6.42 -12.50 8.82
C ASP A 87 -5.19 -11.66 9.16
N THR A 88 -4.90 -10.63 8.36
CA THR A 88 -3.79 -9.72 8.65
C THR A 88 -3.95 -9.06 10.01
N TYR A 89 -5.12 -8.50 10.33
CA TYR A 89 -5.33 -7.81 11.61
C TYR A 89 -5.18 -8.72 12.82
N ALA A 90 -5.55 -10.00 12.69
CA ALA A 90 -5.41 -10.96 13.78
C ALA A 90 -3.94 -11.27 14.12
N ASP A 91 -3.04 -11.15 13.14
CA ASP A 91 -1.62 -11.47 13.27
C ASP A 91 -0.72 -10.24 13.51
N MET A 92 -1.29 -9.04 13.67
CA MET A 92 -0.49 -7.83 13.95
C MET A 92 -0.10 -7.73 15.42
N ASP A 93 1.15 -7.34 15.67
CA ASP A 93 1.66 -6.92 16.98
C ASP A 93 1.18 -5.50 17.35
N LEU A 94 0.91 -4.65 16.34
CA LEU A 94 0.46 -3.27 16.52
C LEU A 94 -0.45 -2.83 15.37
N ILE A 95 -1.56 -2.14 15.68
CA ILE A 95 -2.42 -1.54 14.65
C ILE A 95 -2.48 -0.02 14.83
N ALA A 96 -2.16 0.71 13.77
CA ALA A 96 -2.10 2.17 13.79
C ALA A 96 -3.29 2.79 13.03
N ILE A 97 -4.18 3.47 13.76
CA ILE A 97 -5.34 4.18 13.21
C ILE A 97 -4.90 5.54 12.64
N THR A 98 -5.02 5.70 11.32
CA THR A 98 -4.60 6.88 10.57
C THR A 98 -5.78 7.83 10.29
N ILE A 99 -5.64 9.08 10.72
CA ILE A 99 -6.60 10.16 10.47
C ILE A 99 -5.85 11.33 9.84
N PRO A 100 -6.33 11.92 8.73
CA PRO A 100 -5.66 13.05 8.12
C PRO A 100 -6.05 14.36 8.85
N ALA A 101 -5.07 15.22 9.12
CA ALA A 101 -5.24 16.43 9.90
C ALA A 101 -6.22 17.44 9.25
N ASP A 102 -6.34 17.38 7.93
CA ASP A 102 -7.20 18.22 7.09
C ASP A 102 -8.67 17.77 7.03
N GLU A 103 -9.05 16.66 7.69
CA GLU A 103 -10.43 16.16 7.71
C GLU A 103 -10.94 15.93 9.14
N LYS A 104 -12.26 16.02 9.33
CA LYS A 104 -12.89 15.73 10.63
C LYS A 104 -12.99 14.22 10.88
N ILE A 105 -12.80 13.80 12.13
CA ILE A 105 -13.09 12.44 12.59
C ILE A 105 -14.60 12.16 12.49
N GLY A 106 -14.95 11.31 11.54
CA GLY A 106 -16.33 11.04 11.13
C GLY A 106 -16.85 9.67 11.54
N PRO A 107 -18.09 9.33 11.16
CA PRO A 107 -18.67 8.01 11.38
C PRO A 107 -17.87 6.88 10.73
N GLY A 108 -17.25 7.14 9.58
CA GLY A 108 -16.41 6.15 8.89
C GLY A 108 -15.17 5.74 9.69
N ASP A 109 -14.54 6.70 10.38
CA ASP A 109 -13.38 6.42 11.24
C ASP A 109 -13.77 5.57 12.45
N ARG A 110 -14.92 5.89 13.08
CA ARG A 110 -15.48 5.11 14.20
C ARG A 110 -15.83 3.69 13.75
N TRP A 111 -16.47 3.54 12.60
CA TRP A 111 -16.80 2.23 12.04
C TRP A 111 -15.55 1.38 11.81
N ILE A 112 -14.48 1.97 11.27
CA ILE A 112 -13.20 1.26 11.08
C ILE A 112 -12.63 0.80 12.42
N LEU A 113 -12.56 1.69 13.41
CA LEU A 113 -12.08 1.38 14.76
C LEU A 113 -12.89 0.23 15.39
N ASP A 114 -14.22 0.28 15.30
CA ASP A 114 -15.10 -0.77 15.82
C ASP A 114 -14.84 -2.13 15.15
N ASN A 115 -14.57 -2.15 13.84
CA ASN A 115 -14.24 -3.39 13.13
C ASN A 115 -12.86 -3.93 13.53
N VAL A 116 -11.85 -3.05 13.63
CA VAL A 116 -10.52 -3.42 14.12
C VAL A 116 -10.63 -4.04 15.51
N ARG A 117 -11.34 -3.40 16.45
CA ARG A 117 -11.52 -3.93 17.82
C ARG A 117 -12.32 -5.23 17.86
N LYS A 118 -13.22 -5.49 16.91
CA LYS A 118 -13.93 -6.78 16.81
C LYS A 118 -13.03 -7.91 16.33
N VAL A 119 -12.15 -7.63 15.36
CA VAL A 119 -11.27 -8.64 14.74
C VAL A 119 -10.03 -8.88 15.60
N ALA A 120 -9.43 -7.81 16.13
CA ALA A 120 -8.19 -7.80 16.87
C ALA A 120 -8.39 -7.14 18.26
N PRO A 121 -9.23 -7.73 19.15
CA PRO A 121 -9.64 -7.10 20.41
C PRO A 121 -8.48 -6.86 21.38
N LYS A 122 -7.43 -7.67 21.31
CA LYS A 122 -6.27 -7.63 22.23
C LYS A 122 -5.06 -6.90 21.65
N THR A 123 -5.06 -6.61 20.36
CA THR A 123 -3.91 -6.00 19.70
C THR A 123 -3.78 -4.54 20.16
N PRO A 124 -2.58 -4.09 20.55
CA PRO A 124 -2.29 -2.69 20.84
C PRO A 124 -2.72 -1.76 19.70
N LEU A 125 -3.33 -0.62 20.04
CA LEU A 125 -3.67 0.42 19.08
C LEU A 125 -2.82 1.66 19.34
N MET A 126 -2.40 2.31 18.25
CA MET A 126 -1.91 3.69 18.29
C MET A 126 -2.66 4.56 17.29
N GLY A 127 -2.66 5.88 17.52
CA GLY A 127 -3.19 6.87 16.59
C GLY A 127 -2.09 7.55 15.79
N ILE A 128 -2.37 7.85 14.53
CA ILE A 128 -1.49 8.65 13.68
C ILE A 128 -2.30 9.76 13.02
N ILE A 129 -1.90 11.01 13.25
CA ILE A 129 -2.46 12.17 12.54
C ILE A 129 -1.58 12.48 11.34
N THR A 130 -2.01 12.14 10.13
CA THR A 130 -1.24 12.35 8.90
C THR A 130 -1.47 13.74 8.29
N LYS A 131 -0.65 14.14 7.31
CA LYS A 131 -0.82 15.37 6.52
C LYS A 131 -0.78 16.67 7.35
N ILE A 132 0.00 16.70 8.42
CA ILE A 132 0.09 17.88 9.30
C ILE A 132 0.66 19.11 8.57
N ASP A 133 1.37 18.91 7.46
CA ASP A 133 1.87 19.96 6.57
C ASP A 133 0.77 20.82 5.93
N LYS A 134 -0.49 20.37 5.96
CA LYS A 134 -1.62 21.05 5.32
C LYS A 134 -2.42 21.97 6.23
N VAL A 135 -2.15 21.95 7.53
CA VAL A 135 -3.01 22.61 8.52
C VAL A 135 -2.19 23.38 9.56
N SER A 136 -2.87 24.23 10.34
CA SER A 136 -2.21 24.95 11.43
C SER A 136 -1.88 24.03 12.62
N ARG A 137 -0.91 24.43 13.44
CA ARG A 137 -0.55 23.70 14.68
C ARG A 137 -1.74 23.54 15.63
N ASP A 138 -2.60 24.56 15.74
CA ASP A 138 -3.82 24.49 16.55
C ASP A 138 -4.78 23.40 16.04
N GLN A 139 -4.91 23.27 14.73
CA GLN A 139 -5.73 22.21 14.13
C GLN A 139 -5.12 20.82 14.36
N VAL A 140 -3.79 20.68 14.29
CA VAL A 140 -3.11 19.43 14.66
C VAL A 140 -3.39 19.07 16.12
N ALA A 141 -3.24 20.03 17.05
CA ALA A 141 -3.49 19.81 18.47
C ALA A 141 -4.94 19.35 18.74
N LEU A 142 -5.93 19.97 18.11
CA LEU A 142 -7.33 19.56 18.21
C LEU A 142 -7.55 18.13 17.69
N GLN A 143 -6.91 17.75 16.59
CA GLN A 143 -7.02 16.40 16.03
C GLN A 143 -6.36 15.35 16.92
N LEU A 144 -5.20 15.66 17.51
CA LEU A 144 -4.53 14.79 18.48
C LEU A 144 -5.44 14.48 19.67
N MET A 145 -6.01 15.53 20.29
CA MET A 145 -6.93 15.36 21.42
C MET A 145 -8.17 14.55 21.04
N ALA A 146 -8.71 14.80 19.85
CA ALA A 146 -9.91 14.10 19.37
C ALA A 146 -9.65 12.61 19.10
N LEU A 147 -8.50 12.28 18.49
CA LEU A 147 -8.13 10.89 18.22
C LEU A 147 -7.73 10.15 19.50
N HIS A 148 -6.96 10.78 20.39
CA HIS A 148 -6.60 10.19 21.68
C HIS A 148 -7.85 9.85 22.50
N LYS A 149 -8.81 10.78 22.59
CA LYS A 149 -10.12 10.51 23.21
C LYS A 149 -10.89 9.36 22.54
N LEU A 150 -10.77 9.21 21.23
CA LEU A 150 -11.46 8.15 20.50
C LEU A 150 -10.84 6.77 20.76
N LEU A 151 -9.51 6.68 20.87
CA LEU A 151 -8.79 5.42 21.05
C LEU A 151 -8.76 4.95 22.52
N GLY A 152 -8.75 5.90 23.46
CA GLY A 152 -8.65 5.65 24.90
C GLY A 152 -7.37 6.25 25.49
N GLU A 153 -7.37 6.47 26.81
CA GLU A 153 -6.31 7.17 27.53
C GLU A 153 -4.94 6.45 27.46
N ASP A 154 -4.93 5.13 27.27
CA ASP A 154 -3.71 4.34 27.16
C ASP A 154 -3.10 4.33 25.73
N SER A 155 -3.73 5.01 24.77
CA SER A 155 -3.31 4.97 23.36
C SER A 155 -2.36 6.12 23.01
N GLU A 156 -1.17 5.78 22.53
CA GLU A 156 -0.24 6.74 21.96
C GLU A 156 -0.80 7.37 20.67
N VAL A 157 -0.62 8.67 20.48
CA VAL A 157 -1.04 9.37 19.25
C VAL A 157 0.06 10.29 18.74
N VAL A 158 0.54 10.04 17.53
CA VAL A 158 1.66 10.78 16.93
C VAL A 158 1.21 11.53 15.66
N PRO A 159 1.41 12.86 15.57
CA PRO A 159 1.22 13.59 14.32
C PRO A 159 2.43 13.42 13.40
N VAL A 160 2.22 13.27 12.09
CA VAL A 160 3.30 13.06 11.12
C VAL A 160 2.98 13.67 9.76
N SER A 161 4.01 14.17 9.07
CA SER A 161 3.93 14.44 7.63
C SER A 161 4.85 13.49 6.87
N ALA A 162 4.25 12.63 6.05
CA ALA A 162 5.00 11.79 5.13
C ALA A 162 5.66 12.60 3.98
N VAL A 163 5.20 13.84 3.75
CA VAL A 163 5.70 14.70 2.67
C VAL A 163 6.93 15.48 3.13
N THR A 164 6.87 16.09 4.32
CA THR A 164 7.98 16.90 4.84
C THR A 164 8.94 16.09 5.71
N GLY A 165 8.54 14.89 6.17
CA GLY A 165 9.28 14.09 7.14
C GLY A 165 9.11 14.56 8.59
N GLU A 166 8.29 15.59 8.83
CA GLU A 166 8.03 16.12 10.16
C GLU A 166 7.51 15.02 11.10
N GLN A 167 8.21 14.85 12.24
CA GLN A 167 7.97 13.84 13.28
C GLN A 167 8.07 12.37 12.85
N ARG A 168 8.69 12.08 11.70
CA ARG A 168 8.88 10.70 11.25
C ARG A 168 9.70 9.86 12.25
N ASP A 169 10.78 10.42 12.78
CA ASP A 169 11.67 9.67 13.67
C ASP A 169 10.99 9.42 15.03
N ILE A 170 10.24 10.41 15.54
CA ILE A 170 9.40 10.26 16.74
C ILE A 170 8.37 9.15 16.54
N LEU A 171 7.71 9.10 15.38
CA LEU A 171 6.76 8.04 15.06
C LEU A 171 7.44 6.66 15.10
N LEU A 172 8.63 6.52 14.52
CA LEU A 172 9.38 5.26 14.55
C LEU A 172 9.80 4.87 15.96
N ASP A 173 10.18 5.83 16.81
CA ASP A 173 10.55 5.56 18.19
C ASP A 173 9.34 5.05 19.00
N VAL A 174 8.18 5.69 18.84
CA VAL A 174 6.93 5.26 19.50
C VAL A 174 6.46 3.89 18.99
N ILE A 175 6.53 3.64 17.68
CA ILE A 175 6.24 2.30 17.13
C ILE A 175 7.18 1.27 17.76
N THR A 176 8.48 1.55 17.78
CA THR A 176 9.48 0.65 18.35
C THR A 176 9.20 0.35 19.83
N SER A 177 8.81 1.36 20.61
CA SER A 177 8.46 1.16 22.04
C SER A 177 7.18 0.35 22.27
N LEU A 178 6.33 0.18 21.25
CA LEU A 178 5.11 -0.62 21.31
C LEU A 178 5.29 -2.05 20.77
N LEU A 179 6.35 -2.32 20.00
CA LEU A 179 6.65 -3.65 19.47
C LEU A 179 7.30 -4.57 20.52
N PRO A 180 7.06 -5.89 20.43
CA PRO A 180 7.73 -6.85 21.31
C PRO A 180 9.23 -6.97 20.98
N GLU A 181 9.99 -7.50 21.94
CA GLU A 181 11.33 -8.02 21.65
C GLU A 181 11.23 -9.25 20.74
N GLY A 182 12.12 -9.35 19.75
CA GLY A 182 12.08 -10.44 18.80
C GLY A 182 13.24 -10.44 17.80
N PRO A 183 13.32 -11.47 16.95
CA PRO A 183 14.40 -11.62 15.98
C PRO A 183 14.24 -10.70 14.77
N LYS A 184 15.31 -10.52 14.01
CA LYS A 184 15.18 -10.07 12.61
C LYS A 184 14.40 -11.11 11.80
N PHE A 185 13.29 -10.68 11.18
CA PHE A 185 12.51 -11.50 10.26
C PHE A 185 13.07 -11.47 8.83
N TYR A 186 13.67 -10.35 8.43
CA TYR A 186 14.20 -10.12 7.08
C TYR A 186 15.67 -9.68 7.08
N PRO A 187 16.41 -9.97 6.00
CA PRO A 187 17.74 -9.40 5.76
C PRO A 187 17.74 -7.87 5.69
N ASP A 188 18.87 -7.24 6.06
CA ASP A 188 19.00 -5.77 6.14
C ASP A 188 18.88 -5.04 4.79
N ASP A 189 19.02 -5.75 3.67
CA ASP A 189 18.89 -5.22 2.30
C ASP A 189 17.47 -5.38 1.72
N HIS A 190 16.60 -6.12 2.39
CA HIS A 190 15.20 -6.29 1.97
C HIS A 190 14.34 -5.11 2.45
N VAL A 191 13.75 -4.38 1.52
CA VAL A 191 12.78 -3.30 1.82
C VAL A 191 11.32 -3.75 1.66
N THR A 192 11.10 -4.84 0.93
CA THR A 192 9.80 -5.49 0.71
C THR A 192 9.98 -6.96 0.37
N ASP A 193 8.96 -7.78 0.55
CA ASP A 193 8.92 -9.20 0.16
C ASP A 193 8.28 -9.45 -1.21
N ASP A 194 7.76 -8.41 -1.86
CA ASP A 194 7.17 -8.50 -3.20
C ASP A 194 8.20 -8.89 -4.27
N ASP A 195 7.83 -9.81 -5.13
CA ASP A 195 8.63 -10.16 -6.30
C ASP A 195 8.62 -9.03 -7.36
N THR A 196 9.60 -9.10 -8.26
CA THR A 196 9.80 -8.06 -9.29
C THR A 196 8.60 -7.92 -10.24
N ASN A 197 7.92 -9.00 -10.59
CA ASN A 197 6.76 -8.94 -11.49
C ASN A 197 5.59 -8.25 -10.80
N THR A 198 5.34 -8.57 -9.53
CA THR A 198 4.31 -7.90 -8.73
C THR A 198 4.56 -6.40 -8.66
N ARG A 199 5.80 -5.99 -8.36
CA ARG A 199 6.16 -4.57 -8.32
C ARG A 199 5.97 -3.86 -9.66
N ILE A 200 6.33 -4.51 -10.78
CA ILE A 200 6.09 -3.96 -12.13
C ILE A 200 4.60 -3.83 -12.42
N ALA A 201 3.81 -4.87 -12.11
CA ALA A 201 2.36 -4.87 -12.32
C ALA A 201 1.70 -3.71 -11.57
N GLU A 202 2.13 -3.47 -10.33
CA GLU A 202 1.66 -2.38 -9.48
C GLU A 202 2.03 -0.99 -10.03
N LEU A 203 3.25 -0.79 -10.52
CA LEU A 203 3.66 0.46 -11.18
C LEU A 203 2.82 0.77 -12.43
N VAL A 204 2.55 -0.25 -13.25
CA VAL A 204 1.67 -0.11 -14.42
C VAL A 204 0.23 0.15 -14.01
N ARG A 205 -0.26 -0.52 -12.97
CA ARG A 205 -1.62 -0.34 -12.45
C ARG A 205 -1.81 1.06 -11.90
N GLU A 206 -0.90 1.57 -11.08
CA GLU A 206 -0.92 2.94 -10.58
C GLU A 206 -0.99 3.96 -11.73
N ALA A 207 -0.14 3.79 -12.76
CA ALA A 207 -0.16 4.63 -13.94
C ALA A 207 -1.49 4.55 -14.72
N ALA A 208 -2.10 3.36 -14.80
CA ALA A 208 -3.41 3.16 -15.42
C ALA A 208 -4.55 3.83 -14.64
N LEU A 209 -4.50 3.78 -13.32
CA LEU A 209 -5.51 4.34 -12.41
C LEU A 209 -5.40 5.86 -12.25
N SER A 210 -4.21 6.41 -12.45
CA SER A 210 -3.98 7.86 -12.32
C SER A 210 -4.96 8.68 -13.13
N GLY A 211 -5.60 9.65 -12.48
CA GLY A 211 -6.61 10.53 -13.10
C GLY A 211 -7.92 9.87 -13.52
N LEU A 212 -8.17 8.58 -13.18
CA LEU A 212 -9.49 7.97 -13.35
C LEU A 212 -10.39 8.26 -12.17
N LYS A 213 -11.69 8.35 -12.46
CA LYS A 213 -12.79 8.36 -11.51
C LYS A 213 -13.75 7.20 -11.86
N ASP A 214 -14.71 6.93 -11.01
CA ASP A 214 -15.83 5.98 -11.23
C ASP A 214 -15.43 4.48 -11.23
N GLU A 215 -16.11 3.60 -11.98
CA GLU A 215 -16.01 2.11 -11.86
C GLU A 215 -14.68 1.47 -12.34
N LEU A 216 -13.79 2.24 -12.95
CA LEU A 216 -12.55 1.70 -13.54
C LEU A 216 -11.52 1.16 -12.53
N PRO A 217 -11.31 1.77 -11.34
CA PRO A 217 -10.29 1.30 -10.40
C PRO A 217 -10.47 -0.13 -9.93
N HIS A 218 -11.73 -0.61 -9.85
CA HIS A 218 -12.04 -1.98 -9.43
C HIS A 218 -11.90 -2.99 -10.57
N SER A 219 -12.01 -2.56 -11.84
CA SER A 219 -12.02 -3.46 -13.00
C SER A 219 -10.67 -3.67 -13.69
N VAL A 220 -9.61 -2.98 -13.25
CA VAL A 220 -8.26 -3.10 -13.80
C VAL A 220 -7.44 -4.13 -13.02
N ALA A 221 -6.88 -5.12 -13.70
CA ALA A 221 -5.83 -5.99 -13.18
C ALA A 221 -4.61 -5.95 -14.12
N VAL A 222 -3.42 -6.20 -13.60
CA VAL A 222 -2.18 -6.15 -14.39
C VAL A 222 -1.37 -7.41 -14.14
N GLU A 223 -0.86 -8.01 -15.21
CA GLU A 223 -0.02 -9.20 -15.20
C GLU A 223 1.23 -8.92 -16.02
N VAL A 224 2.40 -9.27 -15.51
CA VAL A 224 3.64 -9.33 -16.31
C VAL A 224 3.69 -10.70 -16.96
N ASP A 225 3.71 -10.74 -18.29
CA ASP A 225 3.72 -11.96 -19.09
C ASP A 225 5.15 -12.54 -19.12
N GLU A 226 6.12 -11.72 -19.52
CA GLU A 226 7.52 -12.11 -19.60
C GLU A 226 8.47 -10.89 -19.53
N ILE A 227 9.69 -11.13 -19.02
CA ILE A 227 10.80 -10.18 -19.04
C ILE A 227 11.98 -10.88 -19.71
N ILE A 228 12.39 -10.39 -20.87
CA ILE A 228 13.45 -11.00 -21.68
C ILE A 228 14.45 -9.95 -22.16
N PRO A 229 15.73 -10.30 -22.39
CA PRO A 229 16.67 -9.40 -23.05
C PRO A 229 16.15 -8.96 -24.43
N ASN A 230 16.31 -7.68 -24.76
CA ASN A 230 15.93 -7.18 -26.07
C ASN A 230 16.95 -7.69 -27.12
N PRO A 231 16.50 -8.41 -28.16
CA PRO A 231 17.40 -9.01 -29.16
C PRO A 231 18.10 -7.96 -30.03
N ASP A 232 17.47 -6.80 -30.23
CA ASP A 232 17.93 -5.73 -31.11
C ASP A 232 18.74 -4.65 -30.38
N ARG A 233 18.68 -4.62 -29.04
CA ARG A 233 19.27 -3.57 -28.19
C ARG A 233 19.95 -4.17 -26.95
N PRO A 234 21.26 -4.46 -27.02
CA PRO A 234 22.03 -4.93 -25.87
C PRO A 234 21.88 -4.01 -24.66
N GLY A 235 21.72 -4.58 -23.47
CA GLY A 235 21.51 -3.83 -22.22
C GLY A 235 20.10 -3.25 -22.05
N THR A 236 19.14 -3.62 -22.92
CA THR A 236 17.71 -3.29 -22.76
C THR A 236 16.91 -4.56 -22.49
N LEU A 237 15.92 -4.48 -21.61
CA LEU A 237 14.95 -5.55 -21.35
C LEU A 237 13.63 -5.23 -22.07
N ASN A 238 13.02 -6.24 -22.68
CA ASN A 238 11.62 -6.22 -23.08
C ASN A 238 10.77 -6.69 -21.90
N VAL A 239 9.87 -5.84 -21.44
CA VAL A 239 8.93 -6.12 -20.35
C VAL A 239 7.53 -6.17 -20.96
N HIS A 240 6.96 -7.36 -21.05
CA HIS A 240 5.64 -7.58 -21.64
C HIS A 240 4.57 -7.59 -20.53
N VAL A 241 3.62 -6.66 -20.62
CA VAL A 241 2.62 -6.43 -19.58
C VAL A 241 1.22 -6.40 -20.17
N ILE A 242 0.29 -7.08 -19.50
CA ILE A 242 -1.11 -7.12 -19.90
C ILE A 242 -1.96 -6.42 -18.83
N ILE A 243 -2.73 -5.43 -19.25
CA ILE A 243 -3.82 -4.84 -18.49
C ILE A 243 -5.12 -5.56 -18.85
N TYR A 244 -5.77 -6.15 -17.86
CA TYR A 244 -7.11 -6.73 -17.97
C TYR A 244 -8.18 -5.73 -17.56
N VAL A 245 -9.28 -5.70 -18.31
CA VAL A 245 -10.51 -4.96 -17.99
C VAL A 245 -11.72 -5.85 -18.23
N GLU A 246 -12.85 -5.59 -17.59
CA GLU A 246 -14.05 -6.43 -17.73
C GLU A 246 -14.87 -6.15 -18.98
N ARG A 247 -14.87 -4.89 -19.44
CA ARG A 247 -15.78 -4.43 -20.50
C ARG A 247 -15.02 -3.70 -21.62
N PRO A 248 -15.46 -3.83 -22.89
CA PRO A 248 -14.85 -3.09 -24.00
C PRO A 248 -14.85 -1.56 -23.79
N GLY A 249 -15.88 -1.00 -23.13
CA GLY A 249 -15.93 0.42 -22.80
C GLY A 249 -14.77 0.88 -21.90
N GLN A 250 -14.37 0.05 -20.92
CA GLN A 250 -13.22 0.33 -20.05
C GLN A 250 -11.91 0.32 -20.84
N LYS A 251 -11.75 -0.61 -21.80
CA LYS A 251 -10.62 -0.61 -22.74
C LYS A 251 -10.56 0.70 -23.53
N THR A 252 -11.70 1.18 -24.04
CA THR A 252 -11.77 2.46 -24.75
C THR A 252 -11.33 3.62 -23.87
N ILE A 253 -11.72 3.62 -22.59
CA ILE A 253 -11.32 4.67 -21.64
C ILE A 253 -9.80 4.65 -21.40
N LEU A 254 -9.21 3.47 -21.17
CA LEU A 254 -7.76 3.33 -20.99
C LEU A 254 -6.96 3.71 -22.25
N MET A 255 -7.50 3.44 -23.44
CA MET A 255 -6.93 3.91 -24.70
C MET A 255 -6.95 5.44 -24.78
N GLY A 256 -8.10 6.05 -24.46
CA GLY A 256 -8.34 7.48 -24.62
C GLY A 256 -8.32 7.93 -26.09
N LYS A 257 -8.61 9.21 -26.33
CA LYS A 257 -8.64 9.79 -27.69
C LYS A 257 -7.28 9.60 -28.38
N ASN A 258 -7.29 8.95 -29.54
CA ASN A 258 -6.10 8.64 -30.34
C ASN A 258 -4.98 7.89 -29.59
N GLY A 259 -5.33 7.08 -28.57
CA GLY A 259 -4.35 6.34 -27.78
C GLY A 259 -3.55 7.20 -26.81
N ARG A 260 -3.92 8.47 -26.60
CA ARG A 260 -3.16 9.43 -25.76
C ARG A 260 -3.01 8.94 -24.33
N ARG A 261 -4.08 8.39 -23.75
CA ARG A 261 -4.07 7.92 -22.36
C ARG A 261 -3.18 6.70 -22.21
N PHE A 262 -3.31 5.73 -23.12
CA PHE A 262 -2.46 4.55 -23.16
C PHE A 262 -0.97 4.89 -23.26
N LYS A 263 -0.59 5.84 -24.12
CA LYS A 263 0.79 6.35 -24.18
C LYS A 263 1.23 7.01 -22.87
N GLY A 264 0.33 7.71 -22.20
CA GLY A 264 0.56 8.28 -20.86
C GLY A 264 0.88 7.23 -19.80
N ILE A 265 0.18 6.08 -19.82
CA ILE A 265 0.44 4.96 -18.90
C ILE A 265 1.88 4.47 -19.07
N ILE A 266 2.30 4.21 -20.32
CA ILE A 266 3.66 3.77 -20.64
C ILE A 266 4.68 4.82 -20.18
N HIS A 267 4.43 6.09 -20.48
CA HIS A 267 5.33 7.19 -20.14
C HIS A 267 5.52 7.34 -18.62
N ALA A 268 4.47 7.11 -17.83
CA ALA A 268 4.53 7.19 -16.37
C ALA A 268 5.15 5.94 -15.71
N ALA A 269 4.85 4.75 -16.22
CA ALA A 269 5.33 3.50 -15.61
C ALA A 269 6.79 3.19 -15.97
N ARG A 270 7.19 3.39 -17.23
CA ARG A 270 8.50 2.96 -17.74
C ARG A 270 9.70 3.50 -16.93
N PRO A 271 9.80 4.79 -16.57
CA PRO A 271 10.94 5.28 -15.79
C PRO A 271 11.07 4.62 -14.41
N GLN A 272 9.93 4.32 -13.77
CA GLN A 272 9.90 3.64 -12.48
C GLN A 272 10.35 2.17 -12.63
N ILE A 273 9.93 1.50 -13.71
CA ILE A 273 10.36 0.13 -14.02
C ILE A 273 11.86 0.09 -14.37
N CYS A 274 12.39 1.06 -15.11
CA CYS A 274 13.84 1.15 -15.38
C CYS A 274 14.63 1.25 -14.07
N LYS A 275 14.18 2.09 -13.13
CA LYS A 275 14.81 2.25 -11.81
C LYS A 275 14.72 0.96 -11.00
N LEU A 276 13.58 0.27 -11.05
CA LEU A 276 13.36 -0.99 -10.36
C LEU A 276 14.30 -2.10 -10.84
N LEU A 277 14.48 -2.21 -12.16
CA LEU A 277 15.30 -3.26 -12.78
C LEU A 277 16.77 -2.88 -12.96
N ASP A 278 17.15 -1.66 -12.59
CA ASP A 278 18.45 -1.05 -12.88
C ASP A 278 18.89 -1.28 -14.34
N SER A 279 17.96 -1.09 -15.28
CA SER A 279 18.15 -1.43 -16.69
C SER A 279 17.29 -0.58 -17.61
N ASN A 280 17.71 -0.43 -18.87
CA ASN A 280 16.85 0.18 -19.88
C ASN A 280 15.69 -0.77 -20.21
N VAL A 281 14.49 -0.22 -20.35
CA VAL A 281 13.28 -1.03 -20.59
C VAL A 281 12.53 -0.55 -21.82
N TYR A 282 12.18 -1.51 -22.68
CA TYR A 282 11.09 -1.42 -23.64
C TYR A 282 9.85 -2.06 -23.03
N LEU A 283 8.84 -1.24 -22.74
CA LEU A 283 7.58 -1.68 -22.13
C LEU A 283 6.55 -1.99 -23.23
N ASP A 284 6.31 -3.27 -23.51
CA ASP A 284 5.22 -3.73 -24.39
C ASP A 284 3.95 -3.90 -23.55
N LEU A 285 3.05 -2.92 -23.64
CA LEU A 285 1.80 -2.89 -22.89
C LEU A 285 0.63 -3.34 -23.79
N ARG A 286 -0.25 -4.20 -23.29
CA ARG A 286 -1.47 -4.62 -24.02
C ARG A 286 -2.70 -4.50 -23.13
N ILE A 287 -3.86 -4.22 -23.73
CA ILE A 287 -5.15 -4.22 -23.01
C ILE A 287 -6.04 -5.35 -23.55
N LYS A 288 -6.36 -6.32 -22.68
CA LYS A 288 -7.27 -7.44 -22.96
C LYS A 288 -8.58 -7.28 -22.18
N VAL A 289 -9.68 -7.71 -22.79
CA VAL A 289 -10.99 -7.76 -22.12
C VAL A 289 -11.18 -9.16 -21.55
N LEU A 290 -11.29 -9.26 -20.23
CA LEU A 290 -11.57 -10.48 -19.49
C LEU A 290 -12.88 -10.29 -18.73
N LYS A 291 -13.98 -10.77 -19.31
CA LYS A 291 -15.33 -10.48 -18.81
C LYS A 291 -15.53 -11.04 -17.39
N ASN A 292 -16.08 -10.22 -16.50
CA ASN A 292 -16.52 -10.58 -15.15
C ASN A 292 -15.46 -11.29 -14.29
N TRP A 293 -14.19 -10.95 -14.48
CA TRP A 293 -13.09 -11.65 -13.81
C TRP A 293 -13.14 -11.50 -12.28
N GLN A 294 -13.70 -10.41 -11.75
CA GLN A 294 -13.84 -10.19 -10.31
C GLN A 294 -14.81 -11.16 -9.61
N SER A 295 -15.63 -11.87 -10.39
CA SER A 295 -16.61 -12.86 -9.92
C SER A 295 -16.27 -14.28 -10.34
N ASP A 296 -15.15 -14.51 -11.01
CA ASP A 296 -14.70 -15.83 -11.46
C ASP A 296 -13.53 -16.31 -10.60
N PRO A 297 -13.73 -17.30 -9.70
CA PRO A 297 -12.69 -17.82 -8.81
C PRO A 297 -11.41 -18.26 -9.54
N LYS A 298 -11.55 -18.80 -10.77
CA LYS A 298 -10.42 -19.26 -11.57
C LYS A 298 -9.60 -18.09 -12.10
N GLN A 299 -10.27 -17.01 -12.52
CA GLN A 299 -9.58 -15.80 -12.96
C GLN A 299 -8.93 -15.06 -11.81
N LEU A 300 -9.58 -15.02 -10.63
CA LEU A 300 -8.98 -14.46 -9.43
C LEU A 300 -7.68 -15.17 -9.07
N GLY A 301 -7.69 -16.51 -8.95
CA GLY A 301 -6.49 -17.27 -8.65
C GLY A 301 -5.39 -17.12 -9.70
N ARG A 302 -5.76 -17.02 -10.99
CA ARG A 302 -4.80 -16.73 -12.07
C ARG A 302 -4.15 -15.35 -11.91
N LEU A 303 -4.91 -14.34 -11.53
CA LEU A 303 -4.45 -12.96 -11.37
C LEU A 303 -3.79 -12.71 -10.00
N GLY A 304 -3.59 -13.75 -9.20
CA GLY A 304 -2.93 -13.70 -7.90
C GLY A 304 -3.83 -13.28 -6.74
N PHE A 305 -5.16 -13.31 -6.89
CA PHE A 305 -6.15 -12.98 -5.84
C PHE A 305 -6.85 -14.23 -5.28
#